data_AF-A0A232F1V7-F1
#
_entry.id   AF-A0A232F1V7-F1
#
_cell.length_a   1.000
_cell.length_b   1.000
_cell.length_c   1.000
_cell.angle_alpha   90.00
_cell.angle_beta   90.00
_cell.angle_gamma   90.00
#
_symmetry.space_group_name_H-M   'P 1'
#
loop_
_entity.id
_entity.type
_entity.pdbx_description
1 polymer ?
#
loop_
_entity_poly.entity_id
_entity_poly.type
_entity_poly.pdbx_seq_one_letter_code
_entity_poly.pdbx_strand_id
1 'polypeptide(L)'
;MIKDLPIEISQMILSKLDNQSLLNAAQVSKTWLSITKSTSNLRQRVYQYIRYRNKKLSQIRPKTSYTNQSLLRLYQFHRRK
;
A
#
# COMPACT_ATOMS: atom_id res chain seq x y z
N MET A 1 -15.95 10.02 15.19
CA MET A 1 -15.39 11.23 14.57
C MET A 1 -15.55 11.25 13.05
N ILE A 2 -14.90 10.38 12.23
CA ILE A 2 -15.20 10.35 10.77
C ILE A 2 -16.40 9.46 10.40
N LYS A 3 -16.62 8.38 11.16
CA LYS A 3 -17.73 7.43 10.95
C LYS A 3 -19.12 8.04 11.22
N ASP A 4 -19.15 9.17 11.92
CA ASP A 4 -20.36 9.86 12.33
C ASP A 4 -20.64 11.07 11.42
N LEU A 5 -19.76 11.34 10.44
CA LEU A 5 -19.95 12.40 9.46
C LEU A 5 -20.67 11.85 8.22
N PRO A 6 -21.45 12.69 7.53
CA PRO A 6 -21.89 12.38 6.18
C PRO A 6 -20.70 12.03 5.28
N ILE A 7 -20.93 11.10 4.37
CA ILE A 7 -19.87 10.55 3.53
C ILE A 7 -19.22 11.62 2.65
N GLU A 8 -20.00 12.61 2.21
CA GLU A 8 -19.58 13.75 1.39
C GLU A 8 -18.58 14.64 2.14
N ILE A 9 -18.85 14.93 3.42
CA ILE A 9 -17.97 15.72 4.27
C ILE A 9 -16.65 14.98 4.49
N SER A 10 -16.73 13.69 4.75
CA SER A 10 -15.55 12.84 4.91
C SER A 10 -14.69 12.83 3.63
N GLN A 11 -15.33 12.67 2.47
CA GLN A 11 -14.65 12.72 1.17
C GLN A 11 -14.02 14.09 0.90
N MET A 12 -14.72 15.18 1.22
CA MET A 12 -14.21 16.54 1.09
C MET A 12 -12.95 16.75 1.93
N ILE A 13 -12.95 16.33 3.19
CA ILE A 13 -11.76 16.42 4.07
C ILE A 13 -10.60 15.61 3.47
N LEU A 14 -10.85 14.35 3.10
CA LEU A 14 -9.82 13.48 2.52
C LEU A 14 -9.26 14.04 1.20
N SER A 15 -10.08 14.75 0.41
CA SER A 15 -9.63 15.36 -0.84
C SER A 15 -8.55 16.42 -0.64
N LYS A 16 -8.53 17.07 0.53
CA LYS A 16 -7.58 18.13 0.89
C LYS A 16 -6.27 17.61 1.47
N LEU A 17 -6.21 16.35 1.87
CA LEU A 17 -4.97 15.74 2.37
C LEU A 17 -3.96 15.57 1.24
N ASP A 18 -2.66 15.65 1.55
CA ASP A 18 -1.61 15.22 0.63
C ASP A 18 -1.59 13.68 0.51
N ASN A 19 -0.84 13.15 -0.46
CA ASN A 19 -0.86 11.71 -0.76
C ASN A 19 -0.34 10.82 0.38
N GLN A 20 0.62 11.30 1.18
CA GLN A 20 1.16 10.54 2.31
C GLN A 20 0.16 10.54 3.47
N SER A 21 -0.42 11.70 3.80
CA SER A 21 -1.47 11.80 4.83
C SER A 21 -2.72 11.02 4.45
N LEU A 22 -3.12 11.03 3.16
CA LEU A 22 -4.24 10.26 2.66
C LEU A 22 -4.01 8.74 2.78
N LEU A 23 -2.78 8.29 2.54
CA LEU A 23 -2.43 6.88 2.72
C LEU A 23 -2.40 6.49 4.21
N ASN A 24 -1.88 7.35 5.09
CA ASN A 24 -1.95 7.13 6.53
C ASN A 24 -3.40 7.03 7.02
N ALA A 25 -4.27 7.90 6.53
CA ALA A 25 -5.71 7.89 6.82
C ALA A 25 -6.35 6.55 6.43
N ALA A 26 -6.02 5.98 5.26
CA ALA A 26 -6.50 4.68 4.82
C ALA A 26 -6.09 3.52 5.76
N GLN A 27 -5.02 3.68 6.54
CA GLN A 27 -4.49 2.68 7.46
C GLN A 27 -5.08 2.76 8.87
N VAL A 28 -5.85 3.81 9.20
CA VAL A 28 -6.39 4.03 10.55
C VAL A 28 -7.42 2.96 10.93
N SER A 29 -8.33 2.60 10.02
CA SER A 29 -9.36 1.58 10.27
C SER A 29 -10.05 1.14 8.98
N LYS A 30 -10.87 0.08 9.05
CA LYS A 30 -11.68 -0.40 7.92
C LYS A 30 -12.64 0.67 7.38
N THR A 31 -13.25 1.47 8.26
CA THR A 31 -14.16 2.55 7.85
C THR A 31 -13.40 3.61 7.04
N TRP A 32 -12.26 4.06 7.55
CA TRP A 32 -11.42 5.03 6.84
C TRP A 32 -10.90 4.48 5.51
N LEU A 33 -10.51 3.20 5.47
CA LEU A 33 -10.13 2.53 4.23
C LEU A 33 -11.28 2.51 3.21
N SER A 34 -12.52 2.31 3.65
CA SER A 34 -13.69 2.33 2.75
C SER A 34 -13.91 3.73 2.16
N ILE A 35 -13.84 4.78 2.98
CA ILE A 35 -14.03 6.17 2.52
C ILE A 35 -12.89 6.59 1.55
N THR A 36 -11.64 6.25 1.84
CA THR A 36 -10.53 6.55 0.91
C THR A 36 -10.66 5.85 -0.45
N LYS A 37 -11.52 4.82 -0.55
CA LYS A 37 -11.83 4.09 -1.78
C LYS A 37 -13.19 4.47 -2.39
N SER A 38 -13.95 5.35 -1.76
CA SER A 38 -15.34 5.64 -2.16
C SER A 38 -15.44 6.43 -3.47
N THR A 39 -14.41 7.18 -3.83
CA THR A 39 -14.33 7.90 -5.11
C THR A 39 -13.17 7.41 -5.95
N SER A 40 -13.32 7.47 -7.27
CA SER A 40 -12.27 7.09 -8.22
C SER A 40 -10.99 7.92 -8.01
N ASN A 41 -11.13 9.22 -7.74
CA ASN A 41 -10.01 10.13 -7.52
C ASN A 41 -9.20 9.76 -6.27
N LEU A 42 -9.85 9.62 -5.10
CA LEU A 42 -9.15 9.26 -3.85
C LEU A 42 -8.47 7.90 -3.98
N ARG A 43 -9.19 6.94 -4.56
CA ARG A 43 -8.69 5.59 -4.82
C ARG A 43 -7.45 5.62 -5.70
N GLN A 44 -7.48 6.35 -6.81
CA GLN A 44 -6.35 6.48 -7.73
C GLN A 44 -5.14 7.12 -7.05
N ARG A 45 -5.33 8.20 -6.28
CA ARG A 45 -4.24 8.87 -5.55
C ARG A 45 -3.53 7.93 -4.58
N VAL A 46 -4.30 7.15 -3.81
CA VAL A 46 -3.76 6.13 -2.90
C VAL A 46 -2.95 5.09 -3.66
N TYR A 47 -3.49 4.51 -4.73
CA TYR A 47 -2.80 3.47 -5.52
C TYR A 47 -1.54 4.00 -6.20
N GLN A 48 -1.61 5.18 -6.81
CA GLN A 48 -0.45 5.82 -7.45
C GLN A 48 0.65 6.08 -6.45
N TYR A 49 0.31 6.55 -5.25
CA TYR A 49 1.29 6.80 -4.19
C TYR A 49 1.92 5.51 -3.66
N ILE A 50 1.14 4.44 -3.46
CA ILE A 50 1.69 3.11 -3.13
C ILE A 50 2.65 2.63 -4.23
N ARG A 51 2.26 2.75 -5.51
CA ARG A 51 3.12 2.36 -6.64
C ARG A 51 4.42 3.16 -6.67
N TYR A 52 4.34 4.48 -6.44
CA TYR A 52 5.51 5.34 -6.32
C TYR A 52 6.43 4.91 -5.17
N ARG A 53 5.89 4.69 -3.97
CA ARG A 53 6.67 4.22 -2.81
C ARG A 53 7.32 2.87 -3.08
N ASN A 54 6.58 1.92 -3.66
CA ASN A 54 7.12 0.59 -4.00
C ASN A 54 8.23 0.67 -5.04
N LYS A 55 8.09 1.53 -6.06
CA LYS A 55 9.15 1.79 -7.05
C LYS A 55 10.40 2.35 -6.37
N LYS A 56 10.25 3.35 -5.49
CA LYS A 56 11.37 3.94 -4.74
C LYS A 56 12.04 2.90 -3.84
N LEU A 57 11.27 2.08 -3.13
CA LEU A 57 11.79 0.99 -2.30
C LEU A 57 12.51 -0.09 -3.12
N SER A 58 12.02 -0.41 -4.31
CA SER A 58 12.67 -1.39 -5.20
C SER A 58 14.02 -0.92 -5.76
N GLN A 59 14.26 0.40 -5.81
CA GLN A 59 15.55 0.95 -6.21
C GLN A 59 16.58 0.85 -5.07
N ILE A 60 16.11 0.89 -3.82
CA ILE A 60 16.95 0.83 -2.62
C ILE A 60 17.24 -0.62 -2.24
N ARG A 61 16.25 -1.51 -2.37
CA ARG A 61 16.42 -2.93 -2.04
C ARG A 61 17.23 -3.60 -3.14
N PRO A 62 18.33 -4.32 -2.82
CA PRO A 62 18.98 -5.17 -3.81
C PRO A 62 17.93 -6.13 -4.35
N LYS A 63 17.84 -6.22 -5.67
CA LYS A 63 16.99 -7.21 -6.34
C LYS A 63 17.48 -8.57 -5.88
N THR A 64 16.82 -9.21 -4.93
CA THR A 64 17.18 -10.56 -4.48
C THR A 64 16.86 -11.50 -5.63
N SER A 65 17.81 -11.64 -6.55
CA SER A 65 17.83 -12.69 -7.55
C SER A 65 18.25 -13.95 -6.82
N TYR A 66 17.30 -14.60 -6.15
CA TYR A 66 17.44 -16.04 -5.96
C TYR A 66 17.25 -16.63 -7.36
N THR A 67 18.35 -16.83 -8.07
CA THR A 67 18.34 -17.68 -9.26
C THR A 67 17.79 -19.04 -8.82
N ASN A 68 17.04 -19.70 -9.70
CA ASN A 68 16.49 -21.03 -9.43
C ASN A 68 17.57 -22.00 -8.88
N GLN A 69 18.84 -21.81 -9.26
CA GLN A 69 20.01 -22.49 -8.70
C GLN A 69 20.13 -22.38 -7.16
N SER A 70 19.95 -21.20 -6.60
CA SER A 70 20.08 -20.94 -5.15
C SER A 70 18.96 -21.62 -4.37
N LEU A 71 17.73 -21.60 -4.92
CA LEU A 71 16.58 -22.31 -4.36
C LEU A 71 16.75 -23.83 -4.45
N LEU A 72 17.28 -24.33 -5.57
CA LEU A 72 17.59 -25.75 -5.77
C LEU A 72 18.66 -26.24 -4.80
N ARG A 73 19.71 -25.46 -4.54
CA ARG A 73 20.74 -25.81 -3.53
C ARG A 73 20.16 -25.86 -2.12
N LEU A 74 19.30 -24.92 -1.77
CA LEU A 74 18.66 -24.87 -0.45
C LEU A 74 17.71 -26.07 -0.25
N TYR A 75 16.94 -26.43 -1.28
CA TYR A 75 16.10 -27.62 -1.28
C TYR A 75 16.93 -28.92 -1.18
N GLN A 76 18.03 -29.02 -1.92
CA GLN A 76 18.96 -30.15 -1.85
C GLN A 76 19.62 -30.28 -0.48
N PHE A 77 19.96 -29.17 0.17
CA PHE A 77 20.56 -29.16 1.51
C PHE A 77 19.59 -29.69 2.56
N HIS A 78 18.33 -29.24 2.53
CA HIS A 78 17.30 -29.71 3.47
C HIS A 78 16.84 -31.16 3.23
N ARG A 79 16.98 -31.68 2.00
CA ARG A 79 16.64 -33.08 1.67
C ARG A 79 17.69 -34.10 2.12
N ARG A 80 18.88 -33.66 2.52
CA ARG A 80 19.99 -34.54 2.95
C ARG A 80 20.12 -34.69 4.47
N LYS A 81 19.18 -34.15 5.24
CA LYS A 81 19.08 -34.33 6.70
C LYS A 81 17.92 -35.26 7.00
#